data_AF-A0A2N3G382-F1
#
_entry.id   AF-A0A2N3G382-F1
#
_cell.length_a   1.000
_cell.length_b   1.000
_cell.length_c   1.000
_cell.angle_alpha   90.00
_cell.angle_beta   90.00
_cell.angle_gamma   90.00
#
_symmetry.space_group_name_H-M   'P 1'
#
loop_
_entity.id
_entity.type
_entity.pdbx_description
1 polymer ?
#
loop_
_entity_poly.entity_id
_entity_poly.type
_entity_poly.pdbx_seq_one_letter_code
_entity_poly.pdbx_strand_id
1 'polypeptide(L)'
;MEWLWLVSVGAFTGICASRTHPSVNPGVLLSLAAGALGGLLLAPLLGTTFAGLLYGATLAGATAGAAIGGIVAVVAAGVARRRLRRRVA
;
A
#
# COMPACT_ATOMS: atom_id res chain seq x y z
N MET A 1 -8.86 -17.22 2.32
CA MET A 1 -9.32 -16.10 3.18
C MET A 1 -8.21 -15.07 3.44
N GLU A 2 -6.93 -15.47 3.47
CA GLU A 2 -5.79 -14.57 3.73
C GLU A 2 -5.65 -13.43 2.72
N TRP A 3 -5.96 -13.65 1.44
CA TRP A 3 -5.91 -12.60 0.41
C TRP A 3 -6.83 -11.40 0.70
N LEU A 4 -8.05 -11.65 1.18
CA LEU A 4 -8.99 -10.60 1.55
C LEU A 4 -8.46 -9.76 2.72
N TRP A 5 -7.81 -10.41 3.68
CA TRP A 5 -7.17 -9.74 4.80
C TRP A 5 -6.02 -8.84 4.35
N LEU A 6 -5.11 -9.35 3.50
CA LEU A 6 -3.96 -8.57 3.00
C LEU A 6 -4.40 -7.38 2.14
N VAL A 7 -5.42 -7.59 1.29
CA VAL A 7 -6.04 -6.52 0.50
C VAL A 7 -6.65 -5.46 1.40
N SER A 8 -7.37 -5.87 2.46
CA SER A 8 -8.01 -4.95 3.38
C SER A 8 -6.98 -4.13 4.15
N VAL A 9 -5.95 -4.78 4.70
CA VAL A 9 -4.83 -4.12 5.39
C VAL A 9 -4.19 -3.09 4.46
N GLY A 10 -3.78 -3.51 3.26
CA GLY A 10 -3.17 -2.63 2.26
C GLY A 10 -4.06 -1.44 1.88
N ALA A 11 -5.35 -1.67 1.65
CA ALA A 11 -6.32 -0.62 1.34
C ALA A 11 -6.47 0.39 2.48
N PHE A 12 -6.65 -0.07 3.72
CA PHE A 12 -6.79 0.82 4.88
C PHE A 12 -5.51 1.62 5.15
N THR A 13 -4.34 0.97 5.12
CA THR A 13 -3.07 1.69 5.29
C THR A 13 -2.80 2.66 4.15
N GLY A 14 -3.17 2.31 2.92
CA GLY A 14 -3.08 3.19 1.77
C GLY A 14 -3.97 4.43 1.92
N ILE A 15 -5.22 4.27 2.37
CA ILE A 15 -6.12 5.40 2.65
C ILE A 15 -5.55 6.29 3.74
N CYS A 16 -5.07 5.72 4.85
CA CYS A 16 -4.42 6.48 5.92
C CYS A 16 -3.19 7.26 5.40
N ALA A 17 -2.32 6.60 4.62
CA ALA A 17 -1.15 7.23 4.02
C ALA A 17 -1.51 8.38 3.07
N SER A 18 -2.59 8.28 2.29
CA SER A 18 -3.02 9.38 1.42
C SER A 18 -3.46 10.64 2.16
N ARG A 19 -3.77 10.53 3.46
CA ARG A 19 -4.20 11.65 4.30
C ARG A 19 -3.05 12.32 5.05
N THR A 20 -1.84 11.76 5.02
CA THR A 20 -0.70 12.32 5.78
C THR A 20 -0.14 13.59 5.13
N HIS A 21 -0.20 13.69 3.79
CA HIS A 21 0.34 14.86 3.11
C HIS A 21 -0.38 15.15 1.77
N PRO A 22 -0.71 16.41 1.44
CA PRO A 22 -1.45 16.76 0.21
C PRO A 22 -0.75 16.35 -1.08
N SER A 23 0.60 16.30 -1.09
CA SER A 23 1.36 15.95 -2.29
C SER A 23 1.24 14.49 -2.72
N VAL A 24 0.81 13.61 -1.80
CA VAL A 24 0.67 12.16 -2.02
C VAL A 24 -0.79 11.72 -1.92
N ASN A 25 -1.74 12.66 -2.03
CA ASN A 25 -3.16 12.37 -1.98
C ASN A 25 -3.73 12.19 -3.41
N PRO A 26 -3.85 10.96 -3.93
CA PRO A 26 -4.48 10.71 -5.22
C PRO A 26 -6.01 10.67 -5.13
N GLY A 27 -6.63 10.96 -3.98
CA GLY A 27 -8.08 10.86 -3.75
C GLY A 27 -8.53 9.46 -3.32
N VAL A 28 -9.63 9.40 -2.57
CA VAL A 28 -10.06 8.20 -1.80
C VAL A 28 -10.18 6.93 -2.64
N LEU A 29 -10.84 6.99 -3.80
CA LEU A 29 -11.02 5.82 -4.68
C LEU A 29 -9.69 5.28 -5.21
N LEU A 30 -8.79 6.18 -5.60
CA LEU A 30 -7.47 5.83 -6.12
C LEU A 30 -6.56 5.31 -5.01
N SER A 31 -6.64 5.90 -3.81
CA SER A 31 -5.95 5.41 -2.62
C SER A 31 -6.40 4.00 -2.24
N LEU A 32 -7.71 3.72 -2.34
CA LEU A 32 -8.27 2.42 -2.00
C LEU A 32 -7.83 1.36 -3.01
N ALA A 33 -7.92 1.64 -4.31
CA ALA A 33 -7.48 0.72 -5.36
C ALA A 33 -5.97 0.49 -5.34
N ALA A 34 -5.17 1.56 -5.26
CA ALA A 34 -3.71 1.44 -5.21
C ALA A 34 -3.24 0.77 -3.91
N GLY A 35 -3.89 1.07 -2.77
CA GLY A 35 -3.61 0.44 -1.49
C GLY A 35 -3.92 -1.06 -1.50
N ALA A 36 -5.08 -1.45 -2.04
CA ALA A 36 -5.48 -2.85 -2.21
C ALA A 36 -4.50 -3.64 -3.09
N LEU A 37 -4.14 -3.08 -4.26
CA LEU A 37 -3.19 -3.68 -5.19
C LEU A 37 -1.78 -3.75 -4.60
N GLY A 38 -1.33 -2.68 -3.93
CA GLY A 38 -0.06 -2.64 -3.23
C GLY A 38 0.01 -3.70 -2.14
N GLY A 39 -1.05 -3.84 -1.34
CA GLY A 39 -1.12 -4.87 -0.32
C GLY A 39 -1.03 -6.29 -0.87
N LEU A 40 -1.76 -6.57 -1.95
CA LEU A 40 -1.77 -7.89 -2.58
C LEU A 40 -0.44 -8.26 -3.26
N LEU A 41 0.17 -7.30 -3.97
CA LEU A 41 1.39 -7.55 -4.75
C LEU A 41 2.66 -7.57 -3.88
N LEU A 42 2.73 -6.71 -2.86
CA LEU A 42 3.94 -6.58 -2.03
C LEU A 42 3.92 -7.47 -0.78
N ALA A 43 2.77 -8.01 -0.36
CA ALA A 43 2.70 -8.98 0.73
C ALA A 43 3.60 -10.21 0.54
N PRO A 44 3.58 -10.93 -0.61
CA PRO A 44 4.47 -12.09 -0.81
C PRO A 44 5.94 -11.69 -0.98
N LEU A 45 6.20 -10.52 -1.56
CA LEU A 45 7.55 -10.02 -1.82
C LEU A 45 8.28 -9.56 -0.55
N LEU A 46 7.60 -8.80 0.31
CA LEU A 46 8.17 -8.29 1.56
C LEU A 46 7.88 -9.20 2.75
N GLY A 47 6.87 -10.07 2.65
CA GLY A 47 6.41 -10.89 3.76
C GLY A 47 7.45 -11.89 4.26
N THR A 48 8.28 -12.44 3.37
CA THR A 48 9.37 -13.37 3.75
C THR A 48 10.48 -12.65 4.51
N THR A 49 10.83 -11.44 4.06
CA THR A 49 11.81 -10.57 4.73
C THR A 49 11.34 -10.19 6.13
N PHE A 50 10.08 -9.77 6.27
CA PHE A 50 9.52 -9.42 7.58
C PHE A 50 9.28 -10.64 8.47
N ALA A 51 8.91 -11.79 7.91
CA ALA A 51 8.80 -13.02 8.68
C ALA A 51 10.14 -13.39 9.33
N GLY A 52 11.26 -13.21 8.63
CA GLY A 52 12.60 -13.39 9.21
C GLY A 52 12.89 -12.46 10.39
N LEU A 53 12.42 -11.21 10.33
CA LEU A 53 12.55 -10.23 11.42
C LEU A 53 11.59 -10.49 12.59
N LEU A 54 10.46 -11.18 12.33
CA LEU A 54 9.44 -11.51 13.32
C LEU A 54 9.54 -12.98 13.78
N TYR A 55 10.76 -13.51 13.90
CA TYR A 55 11.01 -14.86 14.43
C TYR A 55 10.23 -15.98 13.70
N GLY A 56 10.04 -15.84 12.39
CA GLY A 56 9.33 -16.82 11.56
C GLY A 56 7.81 -16.67 11.52
N ALA A 57 7.24 -15.61 12.10
CA ALA A 57 5.80 -15.36 12.04
C ALA A 57 5.35 -14.94 10.63
N THR A 58 5.06 -15.92 9.78
CA THR A 58 4.70 -15.74 8.36
C THR A 58 3.50 -14.83 8.15
N LEU A 59 2.45 -14.99 8.96
CA LEU A 59 1.25 -14.14 8.91
C LEU A 59 1.56 -12.68 9.25
N ALA A 60 2.38 -12.44 10.26
CA ALA A 60 2.76 -11.09 10.67
C ALA A 60 3.73 -10.44 9.67
N GLY A 61 4.59 -11.24 9.04
CA GLY A 61 5.42 -10.79 7.93
C GLY A 61 4.58 -10.35 6.73
N ALA A 62 3.62 -11.18 6.32
CA ALA A 62 2.72 -10.88 5.21
C ALA A 62 1.88 -9.63 5.46
N THR A 63 1.39 -9.41 6.68
CA THR A 63 0.64 -8.18 7.02
C THR A 63 1.50 -6.93 6.99
N ALA A 64 2.71 -6.99 7.52
CA ALA A 64 3.66 -5.89 7.43
C ALA A 64 4.00 -5.57 5.97
N GLY A 65 4.23 -6.60 5.15
CA GLY A 65 4.43 -6.46 3.71
C GLY A 65 3.23 -5.83 2.99
N ALA A 66 2.01 -6.26 3.34
CA ALA A 66 0.79 -5.69 2.77
C ALA A 66 0.60 -4.20 3.15
N ALA A 67 0.85 -3.87 4.42
CA ALA A 67 0.74 -2.50 4.92
C ALA A 67 1.71 -1.56 4.21
N ILE A 68 2.99 -1.93 4.16
CA ILE A 68 4.03 -1.14 3.48
C ILE A 68 3.75 -1.07 1.98
N GLY A 69 3.31 -2.20 1.39
CA GLY A 69 2.90 -2.26 0.00
C GLY A 69 1.80 -1.27 -0.35
N GLY A 70 0.76 -1.21 0.47
CA GLY A 70 -0.34 -0.27 0.30
C GLY A 70 0.11 1.19 0.41
N ILE A 71 0.96 1.51 1.38
CA ILE A 71 1.51 2.87 1.56
C ILE A 71 2.31 3.30 0.32
N VAL A 72 3.27 2.46 -0.12
CA VAL A 72 4.15 2.77 -1.25
C VAL A 72 3.37 2.94 -2.54
N ALA A 73 2.40 2.06 -2.80
CA ALA A 73 1.56 2.12 -3.99
C ALA A 73 0.72 3.41 -4.04
N VAL A 74 0.15 3.83 -2.92
CA VAL A 74 -0.62 5.08 -2.84
C VAL A 74 0.26 6.30 -3.03
N VAL A 75 1.44 6.32 -2.41
CA VAL A 75 2.39 7.42 -2.57
C VAL A 75 2.81 7.55 -4.04
N ALA A 76 3.14 6.43 -4.69
CA ALA A 76 3.47 6.40 -6.11
C ALA A 76 2.30 6.92 -6.98
N ALA A 77 1.07 6.48 -6.70
CA ALA A 77 -0.13 6.95 -7.39
C ALA A 77 -0.39 8.45 -7.19
N GLY A 78 -0.21 8.98 -5.98
CA GLY A 78 -0.32 10.40 -5.66
C GLY A 78 0.69 11.25 -6.44
N VAL A 79 1.95 10.83 -6.42
CA VAL A 79 3.04 11.50 -7.15
C VAL A 79 2.79 11.45 -8.65
N ALA A 80 2.40 10.30 -9.20
CA ALA A 80 2.09 10.14 -10.62
C ALA A 80 0.95 11.06 -11.04
N ARG A 81 -0.16 11.07 -10.30
CA ARG A 81 -1.32 11.94 -10.57
C ARG A 81 -0.92 13.42 -10.56
N ARG A 82 -0.09 13.84 -9.60
CA ARG A 82 0.40 15.22 -9.52
C ARG A 82 1.29 15.61 -10.70
N ARG A 83 2.18 14.71 -11.12
CA ARG A 83 3.03 14.92 -12.32
C ARG A 83 2.20 15.01 -13.59
N LEU A 84 1.19 14.15 -13.75
CA LEU A 84 0.24 14.20 -14.87
C LEU A 84 -0.51 15.54 -14.92
N ARG A 85 -1.04 16.02 -13.79
CA ARG A 85 -1.72 17.32 -13.73
C ARG A 85 -0.83 18.50 -14.12
N ARG A 86 0.45 18.47 -13.74
CA ARG A 86 1.43 19.51 -14.12
C ARG A 86 1.83 19.50 -15.60
N ARG A 87 1.59 18.41 -16.33
CA ARG A 87 1.88 18.33 -17.77
C ARG A 87 0.72 18.78 -18.65
N VAL A 88 -0.49 18.80 -18.09
CA VAL A 88 -1.73 19.12 -18.81
C VAL A 88 -2.18 20.56 -18.54
N ALA A 89 -1.68 21.19 -17.47
CA ALA A 89 -1.85 22.61 -17.17
C ALA A 89 -0.69 23.42 -17.75
#